data_AF-A0A2V7Z3I2-F1
#
_entry.id   AF-A0A2V7Z3I2-F1
#
_cell.length_a   1.000
_cell.length_b   1.000
_cell.length_c   1.000
_cell.angle_alpha   90.00
_cell.angle_beta   90.00
_cell.angle_gamma   90.00
#
_symmetry.space_group_name_H-M   'P 1'
#
loop_
_entity.id
_entity.type
_entity.pdbx_description
1 polymer ?
#
loop_
_entity_poly.entity_id
_entity_poly.type
_entity_poly.pdbx_seq_one_letter_code
_entity_poly.pdbx_strand_id
1 'polypeptide(L)'
;MKRDPILRAELATFLGLTFLLSALWYGLIIAAGGLAHAPGYVNLLMWSPAVGALGTQLVFHRTLRDLGWRLPAFRWAALGYVLPLAYATVAYGTV
;
A
#
# COMPACT_ATOMS: atom_id res chain seq x y z
N MET A 1 -11.95 -24.13 9.30
CA MET A 1 -10.62 -23.51 9.10
C MET A 1 -10.41 -22.44 10.18
N LYS A 2 -9.81 -22.79 11.33
CA LYS A 2 -9.49 -21.81 12.39
C LYS A 2 -8.25 -21.03 11.94
N ARG A 3 -8.38 -19.73 11.66
CA ARG A 3 -7.24 -18.86 11.34
C ARG A 3 -6.37 -18.67 12.60
N ASP A 4 -5.06 -18.80 12.42
CA ASP A 4 -4.02 -18.65 13.46
C ASP A 4 -4.21 -17.33 14.25
N PRO A 5 -4.17 -17.34 15.59
CA PRO A 5 -4.23 -16.12 16.41
C PRO A 5 -3.13 -15.10 16.08
N ILE A 6 -1.94 -15.54 15.68
CA ILE A 6 -0.80 -14.66 15.33
C ILE A 6 -1.12 -13.88 14.05
N LEU A 7 -1.65 -14.55 13.03
CA LEU A 7 -2.08 -13.91 11.79
C LEU A 7 -3.12 -12.81 12.04
N ARG A 8 -4.06 -13.03 12.97
CA ARG A 8 -5.05 -12.01 13.34
C ARG A 8 -4.39 -10.78 13.97
N ALA A 9 -3.41 -11.00 14.84
CA ALA A 9 -2.65 -9.93 15.47
C ALA A 9 -1.84 -9.14 14.43
N GLU A 10 -1.15 -9.82 13.52
CA GLU A 10 -0.39 -9.19 12.42
C GLU A 10 -1.29 -8.29 11.56
N LEU A 11 -2.42 -8.83 11.10
CA LEU A 11 -3.39 -8.07 10.31
C LEU A 11 -3.97 -6.88 11.10
N ALA A 12 -4.30 -7.07 12.37
CA ALA A 12 -4.80 -6.00 13.22
C ALA A 12 -3.77 -4.89 13.41
N THR A 13 -2.49 -5.25 13.62
CA THR A 13 -1.40 -4.27 13.73
C THR A 13 -1.18 -3.54 12.41
N PHE A 14 -1.15 -4.25 11.28
CA PHE A 14 -0.98 -3.62 9.96
C PHE A 14 -2.11 -2.63 9.65
N LEU A 15 -3.36 -3.07 9.83
CA LEU A 15 -4.54 -2.24 9.59
C LEU A 15 -4.59 -1.06 10.56
N GLY A 16 -4.29 -1.29 11.84
CA GLY A 16 -4.25 -0.25 12.87
C GLY A 16 -3.20 0.82 12.55
N LEU A 17 -1.96 0.42 12.25
CA LEU A 17 -0.89 1.35 11.88
C LEU A 17 -1.24 2.13 10.61
N THR A 18 -1.71 1.44 9.57
CA THR A 18 -2.09 2.07 8.30
C THR A 18 -3.23 3.06 8.50
N PHE A 19 -4.25 2.70 9.27
CA PHE A 19 -5.39 3.57 9.57
C PHE A 19 -4.95 4.81 10.34
N LEU A 20 -4.18 4.65 11.42
CA LEU A 20 -3.76 5.76 12.27
C LEU A 20 -2.85 6.74 11.52
N LEU A 21 -1.87 6.24 10.77
CA LEU A 21 -0.99 7.05 9.95
C LEU A 21 -1.79 7.79 8.86
N SER A 22 -2.69 7.08 8.17
CA SER A 22 -3.50 7.69 7.13
C SER A 22 -4.45 8.75 7.69
N ALA A 23 -5.10 8.48 8.82
CA ALA A 23 -6.00 9.42 9.48
C ALA A 23 -5.29 10.71 9.90
N LEU A 24 -4.07 10.60 10.42
CA LEU A 24 -3.23 11.75 10.75
C LEU A 24 -2.99 12.63 9.51
N TRP A 25 -2.50 12.05 8.41
CA TRP A 25 -2.21 12.82 7.20
C TRP A 25 -3.47 13.38 6.53
N TYR A 26 -4.57 12.62 6.50
CA TYR A 26 -5.86 13.11 6.01
C TYR A 26 -6.35 14.32 6.82
N GLY A 27 -6.26 14.28 8.15
CA GLY A 27 -6.64 15.40 9.00
C GLY A 27 -5.85 16.67 8.67
N LEU A 28 -4.53 16.54 8.45
CA LEU A 28 -3.67 17.65 8.06
C LEU A 28 -3.98 18.17 6.65
N ILE A 29 -4.26 17.29 5.68
CA ILE A 29 -4.67 17.67 4.31
C ILE A 29 -5.98 18.46 4.34
N ILE A 30 -6.96 17.99 5.10
CA ILE A 30 -8.26 18.66 5.24
C ILE A 30 -8.07 20.04 5.88
N ALA A 31 -7.28 20.13 6.95
CA ALA A 31 -6.96 21.40 7.61
C ALA A 31 -6.21 22.37 6.70
N ALA A 32 -5.38 21.87 5.77
CA ALA A 32 -4.65 22.68 4.80
C ALA A 32 -5.50 23.15 3.60
N GLY A 33 -6.79 22.81 3.53
CA GLY A 33 -7.67 23.21 2.43
C GLY A 33 -7.68 22.24 1.25
N GLY A 34 -7.31 20.97 1.47
CA GLY A 34 -7.44 19.89 0.49
C GLY A 34 -6.14 19.52 -0.21
N LEU A 35 -6.24 18.52 -1.10
CA LEU A 35 -5.10 17.80 -1.69
C LEU A 35 -4.11 18.71 -2.44
N ALA A 36 -4.61 19.73 -3.16
CA ALA A 36 -3.78 20.65 -3.94
C ALA A 36 -2.90 21.57 -3.08
N HIS A 37 -3.32 21.84 -1.84
CA HIS A 37 -2.66 22.77 -0.94
C HIS A 37 -1.63 22.11 -0.03
N ALA A 38 -1.55 20.77 -0.03
CA ALA A 38 -0.66 20.00 0.84
C ALA A 38 -0.03 18.78 0.14
N PRO A 39 0.68 18.96 -1.00
CA PRO A 39 1.24 17.84 -1.76
C PRO A 39 2.23 16.99 -0.93
N GLY A 40 2.94 17.60 0.02
CA GLY A 40 3.82 16.89 0.95
C GLY A 40 3.07 15.87 1.82
N TYR A 41 1.91 16.26 2.37
CA TYR A 41 1.10 15.35 3.19
C TYR A 41 0.45 14.26 2.35
N VAL A 42 0.10 14.53 1.08
CA VAL A 42 -0.39 13.50 0.16
C VAL A 42 0.67 12.43 -0.10
N ASN A 43 1.93 12.83 -0.32
CA ASN A 43 3.02 11.87 -0.45
C ASN A 43 3.18 11.01 0.81
N LEU A 44 3.18 11.63 2.00
CA LEU A 44 3.30 10.89 3.26
C LEU A 44 2.10 9.97 3.53
N LEU A 45 0.89 10.38 3.13
CA LEU A 45 -0.30 9.55 3.15
C LEU A 45 -0.12 8.31 2.26
N MET A 46 0.36 8.47 1.03
CA MET A 46 0.60 7.33 0.11
C MET A 46 1.62 6.32 0.65
N TRP A 47 2.59 6.77 1.44
CA TRP A 47 3.60 5.92 2.06
C TRP A 47 3.15 5.27 3.38
N SER A 48 2.02 5.68 3.95
CA SER A 48 1.48 5.14 5.20
C SER A 48 1.30 3.61 5.21
N PRO A 49 0.71 2.96 4.19
CA PRO A 49 0.63 1.49 4.14
C PRO A 49 2.00 0.81 4.04
N ALA A 50 2.98 1.41 3.35
CA ALA A 50 4.33 0.86 3.26
C ALA A 50 5.01 0.86 4.64
N VAL A 51 4.92 1.98 5.37
CA VAL A 51 5.44 2.09 6.75
C VAL A 51 4.72 1.13 7.68
N GLY A 52 3.40 1.00 7.55
CA GLY A 52 2.60 0.02 8.30
C GLY A 52 3.07 -1.41 8.07
N ALA A 53 3.28 -1.82 6.81
CA ALA A 53 3.75 -3.16 6.46
C ALA A 53 5.16 -3.44 7.00
N LEU A 54 6.10 -2.50 6.82
CA LEU A 54 7.46 -2.62 7.35
C LEU A 54 7.46 -2.71 8.88
N GLY A 55 6.65 -1.88 9.55
CA GLY A 55 6.50 -1.89 11.00
C GLY A 55 5.95 -3.21 11.52
N THR A 56 4.86 -3.71 10.93
CA THR A 56 4.29 -5.01 11.29
C THR A 56 5.29 -6.14 11.07
N GLN A 57 6.01 -6.15 9.93
CA GLN A 57 6.98 -7.21 9.66
C GLN A 57 8.15 -7.20 10.65
N LEU A 58 8.65 -6.02 11.02
CA LEU A 58 9.72 -5.89 12.02
C LEU A 58 9.26 -6.32 13.41
N VAL A 59 8.01 -6.04 13.79
CA VAL A 59 7.46 -6.40 15.10
C VAL A 59 7.29 -7.91 15.26
N PHE A 60 6.68 -8.57 14.27
CA PHE A 60 6.32 -9.99 14.38
C PHE A 60 7.41 -10.93 13.86
N HIS A 61 8.09 -10.57 12.76
CA HIS A 61 9.01 -11.45 12.06
C HIS A 61 10.48 -11.03 12.20
N ARG A 62 10.76 -9.83 12.72
CA ARG A 62 12.13 -9.28 12.92
C ARG A 62 12.98 -9.24 11.65
N THR A 63 12.35 -9.32 10.48
CA THR A 63 13.00 -9.36 9.18
C THR A 63 12.16 -8.61 8.16
N LEU A 64 12.81 -7.98 7.18
CA LEU A 64 12.10 -7.40 6.04
C LEU A 64 12.14 -8.32 4.82
N ARG A 65 12.97 -9.37 4.85
CA ARG A 65 13.29 -10.19 3.65
C ARG A 65 12.07 -10.84 3.02
N ASP A 66 11.02 -11.08 3.81
CA ASP A 66 9.83 -11.79 3.39
C ASP A 66 8.78 -10.91 2.67
N LEU A 67 9.03 -9.59 2.52
CA LEU A 67 8.16 -8.69 1.74
C LEU A 67 8.22 -8.91 0.22
N GLY A 68 8.96 -9.92 -0.26
CA GLY A 68 8.99 -10.27 -1.68
C GLY A 68 9.87 -9.35 -2.53
N TRP A 69 11.01 -8.90 -2.01
CA TRP A 69 12.01 -8.08 -2.73
C TRP A 69 12.58 -8.69 -4.02
N ARG A 70 12.20 -9.93 -4.34
CA ARG A 70 12.66 -10.65 -5.52
C ARG A 70 11.77 -10.27 -6.70
N LEU A 71 12.41 -10.01 -7.84
CA LEU A 71 11.66 -9.82 -9.08
C LEU A 71 10.83 -11.07 -9.40
N PRO A 72 9.56 -10.89 -9.82
CA PRO A 72 8.72 -12.01 -10.21
C PRO A 72 9.23 -12.61 -11.53
N ALA A 73 8.74 -13.81 -11.89
CA ALA A 73 9.07 -14.39 -13.19
C ALA A 73 8.64 -13.44 -14.32
N PHE A 74 9.43 -13.38 -15.39
CA PHE A 74 9.22 -12.44 -16.50
C PHE A 74 7.78 -12.45 -17.04
N ARG A 75 7.15 -13.63 -17.14
CA ARG A 75 5.74 -13.75 -17.55
C ARG A 75 4.77 -12.92 -16.70
N TRP A 76 4.98 -12.87 -15.38
CA TRP A 76 4.12 -12.14 -14.45
C TRP A 76 4.41 -10.64 -14.49
N ALA A 77 5.68 -10.25 -14.62
CA ALA A 77 6.06 -8.86 -14.87
C ALA A 77 5.42 -8.35 -16.18
N ALA A 78 5.57 -9.10 -17.27
CA ALA A 78 4.99 -8.77 -18.56
C ALA A 78 3.46 -8.64 -18.49
N LEU A 79 2.76 -9.58 -17.86
CA LEU A 79 1.31 -9.48 -17.66
C LEU A 79 0.90 -8.25 -16.85
N GLY A 80 1.67 -7.89 -15.82
CA GLY A 80 1.44 -6.69 -15.02
C GLY A 80 1.49 -5.39 -15.82
N TYR A 81 2.27 -5.35 -16.91
CA TYR A 81 2.32 -4.21 -17.83
C TYR A 81 1.28 -4.30 -18.96
N VAL A 82 1.10 -5.49 -19.54
CA VAL A 82 0.21 -5.68 -20.70
C VAL A 82 -1.25 -5.49 -20.32
N LEU A 83 -1.69 -5.99 -19.17
CA LEU A 83 -3.11 -5.93 -18.78
C LEU A 83 -3.64 -4.49 -18.62
N PRO A 84 -2.98 -3.58 -17.88
CA PRO A 84 -3.42 -2.18 -17.79
C PRO A 84 -3.42 -1.47 -19.13
N LEU A 85 -2.40 -1.71 -19.97
CA LEU A 85 -2.31 -1.11 -21.31
C LEU A 85 -3.43 -1.61 -22.22
N ALA A 86 -3.68 -2.92 -22.25
CA ALA A 86 -4.76 -3.52 -23.03
C ALA A 86 -6.14 -3.02 -22.57
N TYR A 87 -6.34 -2.88 -21.26
CA TYR A 87 -7.57 -2.30 -20.72
C TYR A 87 -7.74 -0.83 -21.15
N ALA A 88 -6.68 -0.04 -21.03
CA ALA A 88 -6.70 1.36 -21.43
C ALA A 88 -6.93 1.54 -22.93
N THR A 89 -6.33 0.72 -23.80
CA THR A 89 -6.56 0.79 -25.25
C THR A 89 -7.99 0.41 -25.63
N VAL A 90 -8.60 -0.56 -24.96
CA VAL A 90 -10.02 -0.89 -25.18
C VAL A 90 -10.92 0.26 -24.74
N ALA A 91 -10.62 0.90 -23.61
CA ALA A 91 -11.44 1.98 -23.07
C ALA A 91 -11.28 3.31 -23.82
N TYR A 92 -10.07 3.66 -24.26
CA TYR A 92 -9.72 4.98 -24.79
C TYR A 92 -9.17 4.98 -26.21
N GLY A 93 -8.82 3.83 -26.78
CA GLY A 93 -8.19 3.76 -28.10
C GLY A 93 -9.15 3.99 -29.28
N THR A 94 -10.44 4.14 -29.02
CA THR A 94 -11.48 4.43 -30.02
C THR A 94 -11.98 5.88 -30.01
N VAL A 95 -11.41 6.71 -29.13
CA VAL A 95 -11.69 8.16 -29.03
C VAL A 95 -10.69 8.93 -29.89
#